data_AF-A0A2V7CHR0-F1
#
_entry.id   AF-A0A2V7CHR0-F1
#
_cell.length_a   1.000
_cell.length_b   1.000
_cell.length_c   1.000
_cell.angle_alpha   90.00
_cell.angle_beta   90.00
_cell.angle_gamma   90.00
#
_symmetry.space_group_name_H-M   'P 1'
#
loop_
_entity.id
_entity.type
_entity.pdbx_description
1 polymer ?
#
loop_
_entity_poly.entity_id
_entity_poly.type
_entity_poly.pdbx_seq_one_letter_code
_entity_poly.pdbx_strand_id
1 'polypeptide(L)'
;MRNPVIAVLASVGAVMLALPTFAQTPAPKVTINGTFDQVTSAGKNFYDGNFSRDNDREWYARTRFRPDFTFEVGRTRAVLGLEIDLMYGQAGPNDGGFPGNVSSSAGGGPGGTHTSTNGALDLNTDVGAMIEIRWIYTEFDLTGKDGILPFIPVATRARAGGQPSGELASYKLASYFSADFAGVSAVTTFTPDIKSNLVFVVVEDQLAGGNRAAAPARTSRGED
;
A
#
# COMPACT_ATOMS: atom_id res chain seq x y z
N MET A 1 -26.41 58.63 33.39
CA MET A 1 -26.93 58.47 32.01
C MET A 1 -26.12 57.36 31.34
N ARG A 2 -26.75 56.23 30.99
CA ARG A 2 -26.10 55.15 30.24
C ARG A 2 -25.92 55.63 28.80
N ASN A 3 -24.68 55.77 28.33
CA ASN A 3 -24.41 56.28 26.99
C ASN A 3 -24.71 55.16 25.96
N PRO A 4 -25.81 55.27 25.19
CA PRO A 4 -26.25 54.18 24.31
C PRO A 4 -25.22 53.89 23.20
N VAL A 5 -24.38 54.87 22.88
CA VAL A 5 -23.31 54.75 21.87
C VAL A 5 -22.27 53.71 22.28
N ILE A 6 -21.89 53.67 23.56
CA ILE A 6 -20.87 52.71 24.06
C ILE A 6 -21.44 51.29 24.07
N ALA A 7 -22.72 51.13 24.42
CA ALA A 7 -23.39 49.84 24.44
C ALA A 7 -23.58 49.25 23.03
N VAL A 8 -23.85 50.11 22.03
CA VAL A 8 -23.95 49.71 20.62
C VAL A 8 -22.57 49.36 20.06
N LEU A 9 -21.54 50.13 20.38
CA LEU A 9 -20.18 49.85 19.89
C LEU A 9 -19.61 48.56 20.49
N ALA A 10 -19.89 48.27 21.76
CA ALA A 10 -19.49 47.04 22.42
C ALA A 10 -20.22 45.81 21.87
N SER A 11 -21.51 45.93 21.55
CA SER A 11 -22.28 44.83 20.95
C SER A 11 -21.90 44.58 19.49
N VAL A 12 -21.62 45.63 18.70
CA VAL A 12 -21.05 45.48 17.34
C VAL A 12 -19.65 44.86 17.39
N GLY A 13 -18.81 45.25 18.37
CA GLY A 13 -17.50 44.62 18.58
C GLY A 13 -17.60 43.13 18.95
N ALA A 14 -18.55 42.76 19.82
CA ALA A 14 -18.80 41.37 20.19
C ALA A 14 -19.34 40.53 19.02
N VAL A 15 -20.21 41.11 18.16
CA VAL A 15 -20.73 40.44 16.97
C VAL A 15 -19.65 40.29 15.88
N MET A 16 -18.76 41.27 15.73
CA MET A 16 -17.62 41.19 14.79
C MET A 16 -16.54 40.20 15.26
N LEU A 17 -16.37 40.02 16.57
CA LEU A 17 -15.53 38.96 17.16
C LEU A 17 -16.19 37.58 17.14
N ALA A 18 -17.52 37.54 17.03
CA ALA A 18 -18.34 36.33 16.90
C ALA A 18 -18.70 36.04 15.44
N LEU A 19 -17.89 36.47 14.47
CA LEU A 19 -17.89 35.82 13.17
C LEU A 19 -17.70 34.32 13.45
N PRO A 20 -18.61 33.45 13.01
CA PRO A 20 -18.31 32.03 12.99
C PRO A 20 -17.11 31.92 12.05
N THR A 21 -15.93 31.88 12.64
CA THR A 21 -14.84 31.09 12.09
C THR A 21 -15.41 29.68 12.11
N PHE A 22 -16.17 29.36 11.06
CA PHE A 22 -16.29 28.00 10.62
C PHE A 22 -14.84 27.61 10.39
N ALA A 23 -14.20 27.04 11.42
CA ALA A 23 -12.98 26.28 11.27
C ALA A 23 -13.33 25.30 10.17
N GLN A 24 -12.89 25.62 8.95
CA GLN A 24 -13.38 24.99 7.75
C GLN A 24 -13.10 23.51 7.94
N THR A 25 -14.16 22.70 8.14
CA THR A 25 -14.00 21.27 8.34
C THR A 25 -13.12 20.79 7.19
N PRO A 26 -12.00 20.11 7.48
CA PRO A 26 -11.01 19.84 6.46
C PRO A 26 -11.68 19.25 5.22
N ALA A 27 -11.54 19.94 4.08
CA ALA A 27 -12.20 19.53 2.86
C ALA A 27 -11.63 18.17 2.41
N PRO A 28 -12.50 17.21 2.02
CA PRO A 28 -12.03 15.97 1.45
C PRO A 28 -11.16 16.24 0.21
N LYS A 29 -10.00 15.59 0.15
CA LYS A 29 -9.06 15.68 -0.97
C LYS A 29 -8.75 14.28 -1.47
N VAL A 30 -8.72 14.13 -2.78
CA VAL A 30 -8.21 12.92 -3.45
C VAL A 30 -6.97 13.29 -4.22
N THR A 31 -5.87 12.58 -3.97
CA THR A 31 -4.63 12.70 -4.72
C THR A 31 -4.38 11.39 -5.44
N ILE A 32 -4.00 11.46 -6.73
CA ILE A 32 -3.60 10.31 -7.52
C ILE A 32 -2.13 10.51 -7.87
N ASN A 33 -1.28 9.60 -7.38
CA ASN A 33 0.14 9.51 -7.71
C ASN A 33 0.42 8.13 -8.32
N GLY A 34 1.69 7.81 -8.60
CA GLY A 34 2.07 6.47 -9.02
C GLY A 34 3.29 6.44 -9.93
N THR A 35 3.57 5.26 -10.49
CA THR A 35 4.59 5.07 -11.52
C THR A 35 4.00 4.47 -12.78
N PHE A 36 4.64 4.78 -13.90
CA PHE A 36 4.46 4.08 -15.17
C PHE A 36 5.85 3.67 -15.64
N ASP A 37 6.11 2.36 -15.62
CA ASP A 37 7.42 1.81 -15.91
C ASP A 37 7.35 0.95 -17.17
N GLN A 38 8.26 1.21 -18.11
CA GLN A 38 8.48 0.39 -19.29
C GLN A 38 9.88 -0.23 -19.19
N VAL A 39 9.93 -1.54 -19.02
CA VAL A 39 11.20 -2.28 -18.92
C VAL A 39 11.32 -3.20 -20.11
N THR A 40 12.48 -3.21 -20.75
CA THR A 40 12.81 -4.17 -21.82
C THR A 40 14.02 -4.97 -21.38
N SER A 41 14.05 -6.25 -21.69
CA SER A 41 15.11 -7.18 -21.31
C SER A 41 15.42 -8.09 -22.48
N ALA A 42 16.70 -8.26 -22.77
CA ALA A 42 17.19 -9.17 -23.78
C ALA A 42 18.42 -9.89 -23.24
N GLY A 43 18.51 -11.19 -23.51
CA GLY A 43 19.63 -12.01 -23.09
C GLY A 43 20.02 -12.99 -24.18
N LYS A 44 21.33 -13.29 -24.25
CA LYS A 44 21.85 -14.41 -25.04
C LYS A 44 22.89 -15.19 -24.24
N ASN A 45 22.65 -16.47 -23.97
CA ASN A 45 23.61 -17.38 -23.32
C ASN A 45 24.04 -17.01 -21.88
N PHE A 46 23.22 -16.27 -21.13
CA PHE A 46 23.52 -15.87 -19.73
C PHE A 46 22.71 -16.61 -18.67
N TYR A 47 21.66 -17.34 -19.06
CA TYR A 47 20.67 -17.88 -18.13
C TYR A 47 21.13 -19.15 -17.38
N ASP A 48 22.04 -19.93 -17.95
CA ASP A 48 22.63 -21.13 -17.35
C ASP A 48 24.18 -21.07 -17.25
N GLY A 49 24.76 -19.91 -17.55
CA GLY A 49 26.21 -19.69 -17.55
C GLY A 49 26.98 -20.36 -18.70
N ASN A 50 26.29 -20.94 -19.69
CA ASN A 50 26.92 -21.58 -20.83
C ASN A 50 26.97 -20.67 -22.06
N PHE A 51 28.07 -19.93 -22.18
CA PHE A 51 28.28 -18.94 -23.24
C PHE A 51 28.41 -19.52 -24.65
N SER A 52 28.61 -20.84 -24.81
CA SER A 52 28.90 -21.48 -26.10
C SER A 52 27.69 -22.05 -26.83
N ARG A 53 26.48 -21.92 -26.30
CA ARG A 53 25.25 -22.31 -27.02
C ARG A 53 24.86 -21.24 -28.04
N ASP A 54 24.24 -21.65 -29.15
CA ASP A 54 23.92 -20.71 -30.23
C ASP A 54 22.45 -20.22 -30.22
N ASN A 55 21.60 -20.92 -29.47
CA ASN A 55 20.13 -20.79 -29.50
C ASN A 55 19.50 -20.18 -28.24
N ASP A 56 20.24 -19.97 -27.15
CA ASP A 56 19.67 -19.43 -25.91
C ASP A 56 19.54 -17.92 -26.04
N ARG A 57 18.44 -17.46 -26.63
CA ARG A 57 18.11 -16.04 -26.83
C ARG A 57 16.71 -15.79 -26.31
N GLU A 58 16.54 -14.65 -25.67
CA GLU A 58 15.26 -14.21 -25.18
C GLU A 58 15.19 -12.70 -25.29
N TRP A 59 14.01 -12.20 -25.66
CA TRP A 59 13.62 -10.82 -25.49
C TRP A 59 12.22 -10.76 -24.92
N TYR A 60 12.03 -9.94 -23.89
CA TYR A 60 10.73 -9.60 -23.36
C TYR A 60 10.72 -8.15 -22.91
N ALA A 61 9.52 -7.60 -22.76
CA ALA A 61 9.30 -6.31 -22.16
C ALA A 61 8.15 -6.37 -21.17
N ARG A 62 8.08 -5.38 -20.29
CA ARG A 62 7.08 -5.21 -19.24
C ARG A 62 6.58 -3.79 -19.24
N THR A 63 5.27 -3.66 -19.18
CA THR A 63 4.57 -2.39 -18.95
C THR A 63 3.89 -2.48 -17.59
N ARG A 64 4.35 -1.66 -16.66
CA ARG A 64 3.78 -1.56 -15.32
C ARG A 64 3.09 -0.22 -15.15
N PHE A 65 1.85 -0.24 -14.71
CA PHE A 65 1.12 0.91 -14.25
C PHE A 65 0.71 0.72 -12.79
N ARG A 66 1.16 1.62 -11.91
CA ARG A 66 0.93 1.55 -10.47
C ARG A 66 0.36 2.85 -9.92
N PRO A 67 -0.97 3.07 -10.03
CA PRO A 67 -1.60 4.24 -9.44
C PRO A 67 -1.83 4.07 -7.94
N ASP A 68 -1.57 5.14 -7.20
CA ASP A 68 -1.83 5.29 -5.78
C ASP A 68 -2.88 6.37 -5.53
N PHE A 69 -4.01 5.98 -4.96
CA PHE A 69 -5.09 6.87 -4.56
C PHE A 69 -4.96 7.18 -3.07
N THR A 70 -4.84 8.45 -2.73
CA THR A 70 -4.85 8.93 -1.34
C THR A 70 -6.08 9.80 -1.11
N PHE A 71 -6.96 9.34 -0.22
CA PHE A 71 -8.15 10.05 0.23
C PHE A 71 -7.85 10.70 1.59
N GLU A 72 -7.86 12.01 1.67
CA GLU A 72 -7.48 12.77 2.87
C GLU A 72 -8.68 13.57 3.39
N VAL A 73 -8.91 13.50 4.70
CA VAL A 73 -9.81 14.41 5.42
C VAL A 73 -9.03 14.92 6.63
N GLY A 74 -8.51 16.14 6.52
CA GLY A 74 -7.66 16.73 7.55
C GLY A 74 -6.33 15.99 7.65
N ARG A 75 -6.07 15.40 8.82
CA ARG A 75 -4.81 14.68 9.10
C ARG A 75 -4.93 13.18 8.91
N THR A 76 -6.15 12.67 8.71
CA THR A 76 -6.43 11.26 8.44
C THR A 76 -6.44 11.02 6.94
N ARG A 77 -5.83 9.90 6.53
CA ARG A 77 -5.83 9.47 5.12
C ARG A 77 -6.12 7.99 4.97
N ALA A 78 -6.77 7.62 3.87
CA ALA A 78 -6.87 6.25 3.39
C ALA A 78 -6.09 6.15 2.06
N VAL A 79 -5.34 5.08 1.89
CA VAL A 79 -4.46 4.87 0.73
C VAL A 79 -4.82 3.54 0.08
N LEU A 80 -5.01 3.56 -1.23
CA LEU A 80 -5.19 2.39 -2.07
C LEU A 80 -4.14 2.43 -3.19
N GLY A 81 -3.25 1.45 -3.22
CA GLY A 81 -2.30 1.23 -4.30
C GLY A 81 -2.73 0.04 -5.13
N LEU A 82 -2.81 0.25 -6.44
CA LEU A 82 -3.09 -0.80 -7.40
C LEU A 82 -1.85 -1.02 -8.27
N GLU A 83 -1.66 -2.24 -8.76
CA GLU A 83 -0.61 -2.58 -9.72
C GLU A 83 -1.19 -3.40 -10.86
N ILE A 84 -0.84 -2.98 -12.08
CA ILE A 84 -1.04 -3.73 -13.32
C ILE A 84 0.34 -3.88 -13.94
N ASP A 85 0.85 -5.10 -14.01
CA ASP A 85 2.17 -5.39 -14.58
C ASP A 85 2.06 -6.47 -15.65
N LEU A 86 2.18 -6.05 -16.90
CA LEU A 86 1.97 -6.92 -18.05
C LEU A 86 3.27 -7.10 -18.81
N MET A 87 3.62 -8.33 -19.12
CA MET A 87 4.75 -8.65 -19.99
C MET A 87 4.32 -8.93 -21.43
N TYR A 88 5.24 -8.80 -22.37
CA TYR A 88 5.08 -9.26 -23.75
C TYR A 88 6.43 -9.66 -24.32
N GLY A 89 6.42 -10.50 -25.36
CA GLY A 89 7.63 -11.11 -25.91
C GLY A 89 7.79 -12.56 -25.43
N GLN A 90 9.02 -13.07 -25.46
CA GLN A 90 9.31 -14.46 -25.15
C GLN A 90 9.20 -14.71 -23.64
N ALA A 91 8.25 -15.56 -23.26
CA ALA A 91 8.03 -16.08 -21.92
C ALA A 91 8.34 -17.59 -21.87
N GLY A 92 7.98 -18.25 -20.77
CA GLY A 92 7.85 -19.71 -20.78
C GLY A 92 6.91 -20.23 -21.89
N PRO A 93 6.84 -21.56 -22.09
CA PRO A 93 6.05 -22.18 -23.16
C PRO A 93 4.54 -21.88 -23.16
N ASN A 94 3.99 -21.31 -22.08
CA ASN A 94 2.57 -21.09 -21.90
C ASN A 94 2.26 -19.66 -21.41
N ASP A 95 1.25 -19.03 -22.01
CA ASP A 95 0.77 -17.71 -21.59
C ASP A 95 0.08 -17.80 -20.22
N GLY A 96 0.51 -16.95 -19.28
CA GLY A 96 -0.03 -16.90 -17.92
C GLY A 96 -1.05 -15.78 -17.76
N GLY A 97 -2.24 -16.10 -17.24
CA GLY A 97 -3.33 -15.15 -17.00
C GLY A 97 -4.45 -15.70 -16.10
N PHE A 98 -4.97 -14.89 -15.17
CA PHE A 98 -6.18 -15.19 -14.39
C PHE A 98 -7.40 -14.49 -15.01
N PRO A 99 -8.59 -15.10 -15.15
CA PRO A 99 -8.93 -16.51 -14.99
C PRO A 99 -8.82 -17.28 -16.32
N GLY A 100 -8.11 -16.77 -17.33
CA GLY A 100 -8.15 -17.30 -18.70
C GLY A 100 -6.82 -17.29 -19.44
N ASN A 101 -5.98 -18.31 -19.21
CA ASN A 101 -5.49 -19.26 -20.22
C ASN A 101 -4.84 -20.42 -19.45
N VAL A 102 -5.44 -21.60 -19.50
CA VAL A 102 -5.21 -22.68 -18.53
C VAL A 102 -4.03 -23.54 -18.99
N SER A 103 -2.81 -23.06 -18.86
CA SER A 103 -1.63 -23.94 -18.91
C SER A 103 -0.40 -23.47 -18.13
N SER A 104 -0.41 -22.25 -17.57
CA SER A 104 0.63 -21.82 -16.64
C SER A 104 0.13 -20.98 -15.48
N SER A 105 0.86 -21.08 -14.37
CA SER A 105 0.66 -20.24 -13.19
C SER A 105 1.04 -18.80 -13.54
N ALA A 106 0.13 -17.85 -13.31
CA ALA A 106 0.49 -16.45 -13.22
C ALA A 106 1.60 -16.28 -12.15
N GLY A 107 2.67 -15.55 -12.48
CA GLY A 107 3.72 -15.22 -11.51
C GLY A 107 4.83 -16.27 -11.33
N GLY A 108 5.39 -16.82 -12.41
CA GLY A 108 6.66 -17.56 -12.34
C GLY A 108 6.57 -19.06 -12.02
N GLY A 109 5.42 -19.70 -12.30
CA GLY A 109 5.33 -21.17 -12.26
C GLY A 109 6.07 -21.83 -13.45
N PRO A 110 6.43 -23.13 -13.36
CA PRO A 110 7.04 -23.85 -14.46
C PRO A 110 6.18 -23.76 -15.71
N GLY A 111 6.71 -23.13 -16.76
CA GLY A 111 6.00 -22.93 -18.02
C GLY A 111 5.33 -21.56 -18.20
N GLY A 112 5.28 -20.71 -17.18
CA GLY A 112 4.52 -19.44 -17.21
C GLY A 112 5.29 -18.17 -17.53
N THR A 113 4.63 -17.05 -17.25
CA THR A 113 5.20 -15.71 -17.36
C THR A 113 6.35 -15.51 -16.37
N HIS A 114 7.24 -14.55 -16.67
CA HIS A 114 8.33 -14.18 -15.77
C HIS A 114 7.81 -13.81 -14.38
N THR A 115 8.58 -14.16 -13.34
CA THR A 115 8.24 -13.88 -11.95
C THR A 115 7.90 -12.39 -11.74
N SER A 116 6.92 -12.13 -10.88
CA SER A 116 6.43 -10.78 -10.55
C SER A 116 5.70 -10.05 -11.68
N THR A 117 5.31 -10.72 -12.76
CA THR A 117 4.35 -10.18 -13.74
C THR A 117 2.93 -10.60 -13.35
N ASN A 118 1.96 -9.71 -13.53
CA ASN A 118 0.57 -10.04 -13.31
C ASN A 118 0.13 -11.01 -14.42
N GLY A 119 0.50 -10.76 -15.69
CA GLY A 119 0.35 -11.72 -16.81
C GLY A 119 0.92 -11.22 -18.15
N ALA A 120 0.52 -11.85 -19.26
CA ALA A 120 1.13 -11.67 -20.59
C ALA A 120 0.18 -11.15 -21.67
N LEU A 121 0.68 -10.17 -22.45
CA LEU A 121 0.10 -9.66 -23.68
C LEU A 121 0.73 -10.40 -24.87
N ASP A 122 -0.10 -11.05 -25.68
CA ASP A 122 0.29 -11.61 -26.97
C ASP A 122 -0.84 -11.45 -28.00
N LEU A 123 -0.64 -11.95 -29.22
CA LEU A 123 -1.58 -11.76 -30.33
C LEU A 123 -2.91 -12.52 -30.15
N ASN A 124 -2.92 -13.58 -29.34
CA ASN A 124 -4.02 -14.52 -29.16
C ASN A 124 -4.63 -14.50 -27.76
N THR A 125 -3.99 -13.82 -26.80
CA THR A 125 -4.42 -13.78 -25.39
C THR A 125 -4.98 -12.40 -25.03
N ASP A 126 -6.22 -12.40 -24.55
CA ASP A 126 -6.77 -11.29 -23.79
C ASP A 126 -6.33 -11.38 -22.32
N VAL A 127 -5.93 -10.25 -21.77
CA VAL A 127 -5.50 -10.15 -20.38
C VAL A 127 -6.72 -9.91 -19.47
N GLY A 128 -7.25 -10.98 -18.87
CA GLY A 128 -8.34 -10.92 -17.89
C GLY A 128 -7.84 -10.54 -16.49
N ALA A 129 -8.64 -9.79 -15.71
CA ALA A 129 -8.54 -9.67 -14.23
C ALA A 129 -7.14 -9.49 -13.58
N MET A 130 -6.27 -8.61 -14.11
CA MET A 130 -4.85 -8.48 -13.69
C MET A 130 -4.52 -7.31 -12.76
N ILE A 131 -5.48 -6.92 -11.90
CA ILE A 131 -5.27 -5.85 -10.93
C ILE A 131 -4.83 -6.45 -9.60
N GLU A 132 -3.62 -6.14 -9.16
CA GLU A 132 -3.13 -6.45 -7.83
C GLU A 132 -3.41 -5.27 -6.89
N ILE A 133 -3.87 -5.56 -5.66
CA ILE A 133 -3.91 -4.58 -4.58
C ILE A 133 -2.55 -4.63 -3.88
N ARG A 134 -1.72 -3.61 -4.10
CA ARG A 134 -0.41 -3.51 -3.46
C ARG A 134 -0.49 -3.15 -1.99
N TRP A 135 -1.33 -2.16 -1.70
CA TRP A 135 -1.61 -1.76 -0.33
C TRP A 135 -2.99 -1.15 -0.23
N ILE A 136 -3.59 -1.34 0.93
CA ILE A 136 -4.85 -0.75 1.33
C ILE A 136 -4.81 -0.50 2.83
N TYR A 137 -4.65 0.75 3.23
CA TYR A 137 -4.50 1.10 4.64
C TYR A 137 -5.07 2.49 4.97
N THR A 138 -5.36 2.69 6.25
CA THR A 138 -5.64 4.00 6.81
C THR A 138 -4.45 4.49 7.62
N GLU A 139 -4.23 5.80 7.65
CA GLU A 139 -3.24 6.45 8.49
C GLU A 139 -3.88 7.63 9.23
N PHE A 140 -3.64 7.71 10.52
CA PHE A 140 -4.28 8.69 11.40
C PHE A 140 -3.37 9.03 12.58
N ASP A 141 -3.66 10.13 13.26
CA ASP A 141 -2.97 10.47 14.50
C ASP A 141 -3.62 9.74 15.67
N LEU A 142 -2.88 8.83 16.29
CA LEU A 142 -3.35 8.05 17.43
C LEU A 142 -3.26 8.86 18.73
N THR A 143 -2.15 9.56 18.95
CA THR A 143 -1.89 10.35 20.17
C THR A 143 -1.38 11.75 19.82
N GLY A 144 -1.31 12.64 20.81
CA GLY A 144 -0.96 14.05 20.63
C GLY A 144 -2.19 14.93 20.47
N LYS A 145 -2.01 16.26 20.48
CA LYS A 145 -3.10 17.23 20.62
C LYS A 145 -4.29 17.07 19.65
N ASP A 146 -4.02 16.56 18.44
CA ASP A 146 -5.02 16.37 17.37
C ASP A 146 -5.35 14.88 17.11
N GLY A 147 -4.87 13.97 17.98
CA GLY A 147 -5.05 12.53 17.82
C GLY A 147 -6.32 12.01 18.49
N ILE A 148 -6.61 10.73 18.26
CA ILE A 148 -7.75 10.01 18.86
C ILE A 148 -7.61 9.95 20.41
N LEU A 149 -6.38 9.89 20.90
CA LEU A 149 -6.03 9.86 22.33
C LEU A 149 -5.23 11.13 22.70
N PRO A 150 -5.89 12.30 22.79
CA PRO A 150 -5.20 13.59 22.92
C PRO A 150 -4.58 13.83 24.29
N PHE A 151 -4.98 13.05 25.29
CA PHE A 151 -4.43 13.12 26.65
C PHE A 151 -3.02 12.54 26.77
N ILE A 152 -2.54 11.78 25.76
CA ILE A 152 -1.15 11.32 25.68
C ILE A 152 -0.35 12.40 24.92
N PRO A 153 0.55 13.15 25.57
CA PRO A 153 1.15 14.36 25.03
C PRO A 153 2.39 14.08 24.15
N VAL A 154 2.39 12.94 23.44
CA VAL A 154 3.43 12.55 22.49
C VAL A 154 2.75 12.27 21.17
N ALA A 155 3.28 12.76 20.05
CA ALA A 155 2.65 12.56 18.74
C ALA A 155 2.93 11.14 18.24
N THR A 156 1.88 10.37 17.98
CA THR A 156 1.97 9.04 17.38
C THR A 156 1.11 8.96 16.13
N ARG A 157 1.73 8.64 15.00
CA ARG A 157 1.06 8.38 13.72
C ARG A 157 0.87 6.87 13.57
N ALA A 158 -0.37 6.40 13.42
CA ALA A 158 -0.65 4.98 13.28
C ALA A 158 -1.19 4.65 11.88
N ARG A 159 -0.93 3.42 11.43
CA ARG A 159 -1.49 2.82 10.21
C ARG A 159 -2.15 1.50 10.51
N ALA A 160 -3.24 1.19 9.81
CA ALA A 160 -3.90 -0.11 9.87
C ALA A 160 -4.32 -0.57 8.47
N GLY A 161 -3.97 -1.80 8.10
CA GLY A 161 -4.27 -2.41 6.80
C GLY A 161 -3.06 -3.10 6.16
N GLY A 162 -3.20 -3.45 4.87
CA GLY A 162 -2.09 -3.90 4.03
C GLY A 162 -1.26 -2.68 3.63
N GLN A 163 -0.03 -2.59 4.09
CA GLN A 163 0.77 -1.36 4.01
C GLN A 163 2.24 -1.68 3.66
N PRO A 164 2.94 -0.74 2.99
CA PRO A 164 4.37 -0.90 2.75
C PRO A 164 5.16 -0.70 4.04
N SER A 165 6.27 -1.43 4.19
CA SER A 165 7.24 -1.19 5.27
C SER A 165 7.80 0.23 5.24
N GLY A 166 8.08 0.76 4.05
CA GLY A 166 8.52 2.15 3.85
C GLY A 166 9.62 2.59 4.83
N GLU A 167 9.39 3.69 5.55
CA GLU A 167 10.32 4.23 6.55
C GLU A 167 10.30 3.49 7.90
N LEU A 168 9.42 2.50 8.11
CA LEU A 168 9.32 1.77 9.38
C LEU A 168 10.60 0.95 9.67
N ALA A 169 11.31 0.55 8.62
CA ALA A 169 12.60 -0.13 8.71
C ALA A 169 13.58 0.41 7.66
N SER A 170 14.15 1.57 7.95
CA SER A 170 15.13 2.24 7.09
C SER A 170 16.57 1.74 7.28
N TYR A 171 16.86 0.99 8.34
CA TYR A 171 18.18 0.44 8.60
C TYR A 171 18.34 -0.96 7.97
N LYS A 172 19.21 -1.07 6.96
CA LYS A 172 19.45 -2.29 6.16
C LYS A 172 18.16 -2.85 5.55
N LEU A 173 17.61 -2.09 4.59
CA LEU A 173 16.39 -2.39 3.84
C LEU A 173 16.28 -3.87 3.40
N ALA A 174 17.36 -4.49 2.95
CA ALA A 174 17.33 -5.87 2.46
C ALA A 174 17.46 -6.97 3.54
N SER A 175 17.70 -6.65 4.81
CA SER A 175 18.11 -7.64 5.82
C SER A 175 17.08 -7.91 6.92
N TYR A 176 16.17 -6.98 7.20
CA TYR A 176 15.27 -7.11 8.36
C TYR A 176 13.79 -6.91 8.03
N PHE A 177 13.41 -5.92 7.20
CA PHE A 177 11.99 -5.67 6.91
C PHE A 177 11.80 -4.75 5.68
N SER A 178 11.45 -5.31 4.52
CA SER A 178 11.17 -4.56 3.27
C SER A 178 9.93 -4.99 2.52
N ALA A 179 9.11 -5.87 3.10
CA ALA A 179 7.91 -6.38 2.45
C ALA A 179 6.70 -5.46 2.73
N ASP A 180 5.73 -5.50 1.82
CA ASP A 180 4.37 -5.07 2.12
C ASP A 180 3.77 -6.07 3.12
N PHE A 181 3.02 -5.59 4.11
CA PHE A 181 2.53 -6.42 5.21
C PHE A 181 1.11 -6.02 5.63
N ALA A 182 0.31 -6.99 6.05
CA ALA A 182 -0.95 -6.74 6.73
C ALA A 182 -0.69 -6.50 8.22
N GLY A 183 -1.30 -5.48 8.80
CA GLY A 183 -1.25 -5.27 10.25
C GLY A 183 -1.37 -3.82 10.67
N VAL A 184 -0.73 -3.51 11.79
CA VAL A 184 -0.75 -2.18 12.42
C VAL A 184 0.68 -1.70 12.60
N SER A 185 0.94 -0.44 12.28
CA SER A 185 2.20 0.20 12.64
C SER A 185 1.96 1.53 13.34
N ALA A 186 2.89 1.96 14.17
CA ALA A 186 2.84 3.22 14.87
C ALA A 186 4.23 3.86 14.93
N VAL A 187 4.31 5.14 14.59
CA VAL A 187 5.52 5.95 14.70
C VAL A 187 5.30 7.00 15.77
N THR A 188 5.96 6.83 16.91
CA THR A 188 5.94 7.77 18.02
C THR A 188 7.12 8.72 17.88
N THR A 189 6.87 10.02 17.81
CA THR A 189 7.90 11.06 17.69
C THR A 189 8.07 11.76 19.04
N PHE A 190 9.20 11.54 19.70
CA PHE A 190 9.52 12.17 20.99
C PHE A 190 10.16 13.54 20.79
N THR A 191 11.09 13.63 19.84
CA THR A 191 11.70 14.86 19.33
C THR A 191 11.84 14.73 17.80
N PRO A 192 12.19 15.80 17.05
CA PRO A 192 12.40 15.68 15.60
C PRO A 192 13.38 14.57 15.19
N ASP A 193 14.38 14.31 16.03
CA ASP A 193 15.46 13.35 15.77
C ASP A 193 15.24 11.99 16.44
N ILE A 194 14.35 11.90 17.44
CA ILE A 194 14.11 10.68 18.22
C ILE A 194 12.70 10.15 17.95
N LYS A 195 12.66 9.02 17.23
CA LYS A 195 11.43 8.31 16.86
C LYS A 195 11.49 6.87 17.31
N SER A 196 10.33 6.30 17.63
CA SER A 196 10.15 4.86 17.85
C SER A 196 9.11 4.33 16.88
N ASN A 197 9.45 3.23 16.22
CA ASN A 197 8.56 2.51 15.32
C ASN A 197 8.11 1.22 16.00
N LEU A 198 6.80 1.03 16.10
CA LEU A 198 6.18 -0.23 16.49
C LEU A 198 5.50 -0.82 15.26
N VAL A 199 5.72 -2.09 15.00
CA VAL A 199 5.09 -2.82 13.90
C VAL A 199 4.52 -4.12 14.44
N PHE A 200 3.24 -4.35 14.16
CA PHE A 200 2.56 -5.61 14.37
C PHE A 200 2.15 -6.15 13.01
N VAL A 201 2.70 -7.29 12.64
CA VAL A 201 2.45 -7.97 11.37
C VAL A 201 1.53 -9.15 11.62
N VAL A 202 0.51 -9.28 10.78
CA VAL A 202 -0.31 -10.48 10.69
C VAL A 202 0.32 -11.37 9.63
N VAL A 203 0.95 -12.47 10.06
CA VAL A 203 1.64 -13.43 9.18
C VAL A 203 0.67 -14.50 8.68
N GLU A 204 -0.15 -15.06 9.57
CA GLU A 204 -1.25 -15.97 9.25
C GLU A 204 -2.50 -15.61 10.07
N ASP A 205 -3.70 -15.93 9.56
CA ASP A 205 -4.97 -15.73 10.27
C ASP A 205 -5.65 -17.09 10.55
N GLN A 206 -5.97 -17.34 11.82
CA GLN A 206 -6.83 -18.45 12.22
C GLN A 206 -8.28 -17.98 12.24
N LEU A 207 -9.14 -18.61 11.42
CA LEU A 207 -10.58 -18.37 11.46
C LEU A 207 -11.09 -18.47 12.91
N ALA A 208 -11.80 -17.43 13.38
CA ALA A 208 -12.33 -17.37 14.72
C ALA A 208 -13.16 -18.62 15.05
N GLY A 209 -12.75 -19.36 16.09
CA GLY A 209 -13.40 -20.62 16.49
C GLY A 209 -12.86 -21.88 15.79
N GLY A 210 -11.91 -21.78 14.87
CA GLY A 210 -11.23 -22.93 14.25
C GLY A 210 -10.55 -23.84 15.28
N ASN A 211 -10.08 -23.28 16.39
CA ASN A 211 -9.55 -23.99 17.56
C ASN A 211 -10.62 -24.67 18.45
N ARG A 212 -11.91 -24.34 18.27
CA ARG A 212 -13.05 -24.98 18.97
C ARG A 212 -13.48 -26.28 18.29
N ALA A 213 -13.05 -26.52 17.05
CA ALA A 213 -13.30 -27.77 16.35
C ALA A 213 -12.40 -28.90 16.88
N ALA A 214 -12.84 -30.15 16.73
CA ALA A 214 -12.02 -31.33 16.97
C ALA A 214 -10.74 -31.26 16.13
N ALA A 215 -9.61 -31.72 16.66
CA ALA A 215 -8.28 -31.59 16.04
C ALA A 215 -8.21 -31.77 14.50
N PRO A 216 -8.85 -32.79 13.87
CA PRO A 216 -8.80 -32.97 12.41
C PRO A 216 -9.67 -31.98 11.61
N ALA A 217 -10.59 -31.26 12.24
CA ALA A 217 -11.47 -30.26 11.64
C ALA A 217 -11.05 -28.82 11.96
N ARG A 218 -9.91 -28.63 12.65
CA ARG A 218 -9.35 -27.31 12.91
C ARG A 218 -8.83 -26.74 11.60
N THR A 219 -9.31 -25.56 11.23
CA THR A 219 -8.77 -24.77 10.11
C THR A 219 -7.62 -23.88 10.59
N SER A 220 -6.78 -24.38 11.50
CA SER A 220 -5.58 -23.67 11.93
C SER A 220 -4.49 -23.89 10.89
N ARG A 221 -4.15 -22.83 10.14
CA ARG A 221 -2.80 -22.67 9.60
C ARG A 221 -1.97 -22.07 10.75
N GLY A 222 -0.79 -22.64 10.98
CA GLY A 222 -0.07 -22.45 12.23
C GLY A 222 0.61 -21.09 12.23
N GLU A 223 0.37 -20.27 13.26
CA GLU A 223 1.11 -19.02 13.47
C GLU A 223 2.62 -19.33 13.61
N ASP A 224 3.42 -19.08 12.58
CA ASP A 224 4.88 -19.16 12.59
C ASP A 224 5.56 -17.79 12.76
#